data_AF-A0A0A9CQ68-F1
#
_entry.id   AF-A0A0A9CQ68-F1
#
_cell.length_a   1.000
_cell.length_b   1.000
_cell.length_c   1.000
_cell.angle_alpha   90.00
_cell.angle_beta   90.00
_cell.angle_gamma   90.00
#
_symmetry.space_group_name_H-M   'P 1'
#
loop_
_entity.id
_entity.type
_entity.pdbx_description
1 polymer ?
#
loop_
_entity_poly.entity_id
_entity_poly.type
_entity_poly.pdbx_seq_one_letter_code
_entity_poly.pdbx_strand_id
1 'polypeptide(L)'
;MDSLPEADCRYAIYDFDFVTEENCQKSKIFFVAWSPSVSRIRSKMLYSTSKQRFRRELDGVHYEIQATDPSELDIEVLRDRAH
;
A
#
# COMPACT_ATOMS: atom_id res chain seq x y z
N MET A 1 12.14 1.13 -1.96
CA MET A 1 11.07 1.28 -0.94
C MET A 1 11.68 1.65 0.39
N ASP A 2 12.66 2.54 0.37
CA ASP A 2 13.63 2.69 1.45
C ASP A 2 13.12 3.63 2.56
N SER A 3 11.88 4.09 2.40
CA SER A 3 11.17 4.94 3.35
C SER A 3 10.24 4.16 4.29
N LEU A 4 10.07 2.84 4.10
CA LEU A 4 9.26 2.02 5.00
C LEU A 4 10.12 1.56 6.19
N PRO A 5 9.70 1.86 7.44
CA PRO A 5 10.49 1.50 8.61
C PRO A 5 10.46 -0.01 8.84
N GLU A 6 11.62 -0.59 9.14
CA GLU A 6 11.75 -2.04 9.38
C GLU A 6 10.98 -2.52 10.63
N ALA A 7 10.90 -1.69 11.67
CA ALA A 7 10.38 -2.08 12.98
C ALA A 7 9.09 -1.37 13.44
N ASP A 8 8.43 -0.62 12.54
CA ASP A 8 7.20 0.09 12.86
C ASP A 8 6.18 0.04 11.73
N CYS A 9 4.90 0.23 12.06
CA CYS A 9 3.82 0.18 11.09
C CYS A 9 3.63 1.55 10.42
N ARG A 10 3.25 1.59 9.14
CA ARG A 10 2.95 2.83 8.42
C ARG A 10 1.80 2.65 7.43
N TYR A 11 1.12 3.75 7.12
CA TYR A 11 0.30 3.82 5.92
C TYR A 11 1.07 4.59 4.85
N ALA A 12 0.96 4.15 3.61
CA ALA A 12 1.47 4.88 2.46
C ALA A 12 0.40 4.96 1.38
N ILE A 13 0.41 6.06 0.64
CA ILE A 13 -0.36 6.22 -0.58
C ILE A 13 0.64 6.18 -1.72
N TYR A 14 0.37 5.33 -2.69
CA TYR A 14 1.22 5.17 -3.85
C TYR A 14 0.38 5.41 -5.10
N ASP A 15 0.74 6.42 -5.88
CA ASP A 15 0.15 6.65 -7.19
C ASP A 15 0.94 5.87 -8.22
N PHE A 16 0.30 4.90 -8.86
CA PHE A 16 0.93 4.06 -9.87
C PHE A 16 0.48 4.49 -11.25
N ASP A 17 1.38 5.17 -11.94
CA ASP A 17 1.22 5.55 -13.34
C ASP A 17 1.62 4.38 -14.24
N PHE A 18 0.76 4.05 -15.21
CA PHE A 18 1.01 3.03 -16.22
C PHE A 18 0.47 3.46 -17.58
N VAL A 19 1.06 2.89 -18.64
CA VAL A 19 0.65 3.12 -20.02
C VAL A 19 -0.07 1.87 -20.51
N THR A 20 -1.28 2.02 -21.04
CA THR A 20 -2.03 0.91 -21.63
C THR A 20 -1.48 0.54 -23.00
N GLU A 21 -1.84 -0.63 -23.54
CA GLU A 21 -1.45 -1.06 -24.89
C GLU A 21 -1.88 -0.06 -25.99
N GLU A 22 -2.95 0.69 -25.74
CA GLU A 22 -3.45 1.78 -26.59
C GLU A 22 -2.68 3.11 -26.42
N ASN A 23 -1.52 3.08 -25.75
CA ASN A 23 -0.67 4.24 -25.49
C ASN A 23 -1.38 5.37 -24.69
N CYS A 24 -2.37 5.00 -23.87
CA CYS A 24 -3.04 5.93 -22.98
C CYS A 24 -2.41 5.88 -21.58
N GLN A 25 -2.02 7.05 -21.07
CA GLN A 25 -1.55 7.19 -19.69
C GLN A 25 -2.74 7.03 -18.74
N LYS A 26 -2.63 6.12 -17.78
CA LYS A 26 -3.60 5.96 -16.69
C LYS A 26 -2.84 5.94 -15.36
N SER A 27 -3.53 6.35 -14.30
CA SER A 27 -3.01 6.25 -12.94
C SER A 27 -4.00 5.49 -12.06
N LYS A 28 -3.46 4.74 -11.10
CA LYS A 28 -4.24 4.02 -10.09
C LYS A 28 -3.62 4.31 -8.73
N ILE A 29 -4.45 4.78 -7.80
CA ILE A 29 -4.03 5.06 -6.42
C ILE A 29 -4.13 3.78 -5.58
N PHE A 30 -3.03 3.40 -4.95
CA PHE A 30 -2.91 2.29 -4.03
C PHE A 30 -2.76 2.78 -2.59
N PHE A 31 -3.56 2.21 -1.69
CA PHE A 31 -3.38 2.37 -0.25
C PHE A 31 -2.59 1.19 0.30
N VAL A 32 -1.45 1.46 0.90
CA VAL A 32 -0.56 0.46 1.48
C VAL A 32 -0.61 0.53 3.00
N ALA A 33 -0.98 -0.58 3.62
CA ALA A 33 -0.87 -0.80 5.06
C ALA A 33 0.36 -1.66 5.34
N TRP A 34 1.44 -1.01 5.76
CA TRP A 34 2.71 -1.61 6.11
C TRP A 34 2.73 -2.03 7.58
N SER A 35 2.93 -3.32 7.83
CA SER A 35 2.97 -3.89 9.18
C SER A 35 4.03 -5.00 9.29
N PRO A 36 5.32 -4.64 9.40
CA PRO A 36 6.39 -5.62 9.36
C PRO A 36 6.28 -6.64 10.49
N SER A 37 6.70 -7.88 10.21
CA SER A 37 6.63 -9.00 11.15
C SER A 37 7.33 -8.70 12.49
N VAL A 38 8.39 -7.90 12.48
CA VAL A 38 9.16 -7.49 13.66
C VAL A 38 8.56 -6.31 14.44
N SER A 39 7.50 -5.67 13.93
CA SER A 39 6.84 -4.55 14.62
C SER A 39 6.23 -4.97 15.96
N ARG A 40 6.19 -4.04 16.91
CA ARG A 40 5.56 -4.25 18.23
C ARG A 40 4.08 -4.60 18.08
N ILE A 41 3.61 -5.58 18.85
CA ILE A 41 2.20 -6.05 18.82
C ILE A 41 1.21 -4.90 19.00
N ARG A 42 1.49 -3.97 19.93
CA ARG A 42 0.63 -2.79 20.14
C ARG A 42 0.55 -1.89 18.91
N SER A 43 1.66 -1.66 18.21
CA SER A 43 1.66 -0.88 16.95
C SER A 43 0.82 -1.58 15.88
N LYS A 44 1.02 -2.89 15.68
CA LYS A 44 0.23 -3.68 14.72
C LYS A 44 -1.26 -3.61 15.01
N MET A 45 -1.64 -3.74 16.27
CA MET A 45 -3.02 -3.65 16.70
C MET A 45 -3.60 -2.26 16.44
N LEU A 46 -2.87 -1.20 16.78
CA LEU A 46 -3.30 0.19 16.57
C LEU A 46 -3.53 0.49 15.08
N TYR A 47 -2.57 0.12 14.22
CA TYR A 47 -2.70 0.33 12.78
C TYR A 47 -3.82 -0.56 12.21
N SER A 48 -3.86 -1.85 12.52
CA SER A 48 -4.93 -2.73 12.01
C SER A 48 -6.35 -2.22 12.37
N THR A 49 -6.56 -1.80 13.62
CA THR A 49 -7.86 -1.30 14.10
C THR A 49 -8.23 0.07 13.53
N SER A 50 -7.24 0.94 13.30
CA SER A 50 -7.49 2.30 12.79
C SER A 50 -7.60 2.35 11.25
N LYS A 51 -7.07 1.34 10.55
CA LYS A 51 -6.99 1.28 9.09
C LYS A 51 -8.31 1.54 8.40
N GLN A 52 -9.39 0.88 8.84
CA GLN A 52 -10.68 0.99 8.15
C GLN A 52 -11.23 2.41 8.17
N ARG A 53 -11.08 3.12 9.29
CA ARG A 53 -11.49 4.52 9.41
C ARG A 53 -10.65 5.39 8.48
N PHE A 54 -9.32 5.27 8.56
CA PHE A 54 -8.41 6.06 7.73
C PHE A 54 -8.64 5.83 6.23
N ARG A 55 -8.86 4.58 5.82
CA ARG A 55 -9.13 4.21 4.43
C ARG A 55 -10.42 4.83 3.87
N ARG A 56 -11.45 5.00 4.70
CA ARG A 56 -12.74 5.60 4.30
C ARG A 56 -12.64 7.11 4.05
N GLU A 57 -11.70 7.79 4.71
CA GLU A 57 -11.44 9.21 4.47
C GLU A 57 -10.65 9.45 3.16
N LEU A 58 -10.17 8.38 2.52
CA LEU A 58 -9.40 8.45 1.28
C LEU A 58 -10.28 8.09 0.08
N ASP A 59 -10.89 9.12 -0.50
CA ASP A 59 -11.60 9.00 -1.77
C ASP A 59 -10.63 8.81 -2.94
N GLY A 60 -11.03 7.98 -3.92
CA GLY A 60 -10.23 7.75 -5.13
C GLY A 60 -9.12 6.70 -5.01
N VAL A 61 -8.92 6.07 -3.85
CA VAL A 61 -8.06 4.88 -3.77
C VAL A 61 -8.74 3.71 -4.48
N HIS A 62 -8.03 3.12 -5.42
CA HIS A 62 -8.51 2.05 -6.29
C HIS A 62 -8.28 0.68 -5.66
N TYR A 63 -7.12 0.49 -5.01
CA TYR A 63 -6.72 -0.79 -4.44
C TYR A 63 -6.12 -0.63 -3.04
N GLU A 64 -6.34 -1.64 -2.20
CA GLU A 64 -5.71 -1.77 -0.89
C GLU A 64 -4.68 -2.90 -0.90
N ILE A 65 -3.53 -2.66 -0.29
CA ILE A 65 -2.46 -3.63 -0.12
C ILE A 65 -2.07 -3.67 1.35
N GLN A 66 -1.93 -4.88 1.87
CA GLN A 66 -1.35 -5.13 3.18
C GLN A 66 -0.05 -5.86 2.95
N ALA A 67 1.01 -5.36 3.56
CA ALA A 67 2.33 -5.95 3.41
C ALA A 67 3.05 -6.02 4.75
N THR A 68 3.78 -7.10 4.91
CA THR A 68 4.60 -7.42 6.08
C THR A 68 6.08 -7.52 5.74
N ASP A 69 6.40 -7.63 4.46
CA ASP A 69 7.76 -7.63 3.92
C ASP A 69 7.84 -6.74 2.66
N PRO A 70 8.98 -6.08 2.38
CA PRO A 70 9.10 -5.22 1.20
C PRO A 70 8.89 -5.96 -0.13
N SER A 71 9.19 -7.25 -0.19
CA SER A 71 8.95 -8.09 -1.39
C SER A 71 7.47 -8.21 -1.74
N GLU A 72 6.55 -8.07 -0.77
CA GLU A 72 5.11 -8.09 -1.01
C GLU A 72 4.59 -6.80 -1.65
N LEU A 73 5.43 -5.77 -1.73
CA LEU A 73 5.13 -4.47 -2.32
C LEU A 73 5.82 -4.25 -3.67
N ASP A 74 6.44 -5.27 -4.25
CA ASP A 74 7.15 -5.11 -5.52
C ASP A 74 6.25 -4.56 -6.63
N ILE A 75 6.84 -3.70 -7.47
CA ILE A 75 6.15 -2.99 -8.55
C ILE A 75 5.47 -3.97 -9.52
N GLU A 76 6.01 -5.18 -9.66
CA GLU A 76 5.41 -6.24 -10.47
C GLU A 76 4.06 -6.71 -9.89
N VAL A 77 3.94 -6.81 -8.56
CA VAL A 77 2.69 -7.15 -7.87
C VAL A 77 1.67 -6.03 -8.03
N LEU A 78 2.13 -4.76 -7.99
CA LEU A 78 1.27 -3.60 -8.24
C LEU A 78 0.74 -3.60 -9.67
N ARG A 79 1.61 -3.91 -10.64
CA ARG A 79 1.26 -3.96 -12.06
C ARG A 79 0.27 -5.09 -12.36
N ASP A 80 0.43 -6.26 -11.76
CA ASP A 80 -0.51 -7.38 -11.91
C ASP A 80 -1.91 -7.03 -11.40
N ARG A 81 -2.00 -6.26 -10.31
CA ARG A 81 -3.27 -5.75 -9.78
C ARG A 81 -3.83 -4.57 -10.58
N ALA A 82 -2.98 -3.86 -11.31
CA ALA A 82 -3.35 -2.70 -12.11
C ALA A 82 -3.85 -3.07 -13.52
N HIS A 83 -3.53 -4.27 -14.02
CA HIS A 83 -4.03 -4.79 -15.30
C HIS A 83 -5.52 -5.17 -15.25
#